data_AF-A0A4Y4DKA5-F1
#
_entry.id   AF-A0A4Y4DKA5-F1
#
_cell.length_a   1.000
_cell.length_b   1.000
_cell.length_c   1.000
_cell.angle_alpha   90.00
_cell.angle_beta   90.00
_cell.angle_gamma   90.00
#
_symmetry.space_group_name_H-M   'P 1'
#
loop_
_entity.id
_entity.type
_entity.pdbx_description
1 polymer ?
#
loop_
_entity_poly.entity_id
_entity_poly.type
_entity_poly.pdbx_seq_one_letter_code
_entity_poly.pdbx_strand_id
1 'polypeptide(L)'
;MFVKMVKTLCLVSAALLAGCQAGTTAASAQDAAAGKQQEQAVPADCSEGQSPLSQKMSSGATWSLCFSVDPKLGMVLSDVAFAPPGAEPIKLISSMSLAQLEVPYDDGGRMTSDITTAGFGGPNMHSLTETECAGDLLEHPIPTIGDGKKFGKIVDRPVLCSDMVDAGLSYRSGEVGELLAKRKDDWQLSTISKVGWYEYINQITFGADGTIRPSLGATGDLSPADYSDKDHGSAVGEGQQDHASSHSHNAVWKIDWALGGEAGQQIEQYDTRSTGKEGKHSPVVEGKYTKIASPATGRWKDSRWWKVSAPSLLNEDGHVMSYEIDMGKTDSFTFVDDARNHQPSEQGAGSGTEEIGYDVAFTNADECQVYATYNRGGCGRGVLDYVKDQKRQKLDDVVSWVAVGYHHVPRDEEQSPMEVHWQGFNLVPRDLTATRIDPPEERKDLNGQPDNWDGQMPPEEE
;
A
#
# COMPACT_ATOMS: atom_id res chain seq x y z
N MET A 1 -41.98 44.17 -28.51
CA MET A 1 -42.58 44.41 -29.84
C MET A 1 -42.31 43.16 -30.66
N PHE A 2 -43.37 42.40 -31.01
CA PHE A 2 -43.55 41.36 -32.05
C PHE A 2 -42.32 40.58 -32.60
N VAL A 3 -42.28 39.27 -32.91
CA VAL A 3 -43.13 38.05 -32.80
C VAL A 3 -42.44 36.96 -33.70
N LYS A 4 -42.58 35.66 -33.36
CA LYS A 4 -42.47 34.42 -34.19
C LYS A 4 -41.11 33.87 -34.68
N MET A 5 -40.58 32.88 -33.96
CA MET A 5 -40.70 31.42 -34.17
C MET A 5 -41.01 30.84 -35.59
N VAL A 6 -40.26 29.79 -36.00
CA VAL A 6 -40.66 28.49 -36.65
C VAL A 6 -40.02 28.08 -38.02
N LYS A 7 -39.37 26.89 -37.99
CA LYS A 7 -39.17 25.75 -38.95
C LYS A 7 -38.19 25.74 -40.15
N THR A 8 -37.17 24.88 -40.01
CA THR A 8 -36.90 23.59 -40.70
C THR A 8 -37.26 23.40 -42.19
N LEU A 9 -36.26 23.03 -43.04
CA LEU A 9 -36.31 21.82 -43.90
C LEU A 9 -34.96 21.47 -44.57
N CYS A 10 -34.72 20.15 -44.68
CA CYS A 10 -33.59 19.45 -45.31
C CYS A 10 -33.42 19.68 -46.81
N LEU A 11 -32.18 19.52 -47.31
CA LEU A 11 -31.86 18.82 -48.57
C LEU A 11 -30.34 18.60 -48.68
N VAL A 12 -29.90 17.36 -48.54
CA VAL A 12 -28.54 16.90 -48.88
C VAL A 12 -28.66 16.17 -50.22
N SER A 13 -27.93 16.65 -51.23
CA SER A 13 -27.78 15.98 -52.53
C SER A 13 -26.35 15.49 -52.70
N ALA A 14 -26.28 14.26 -53.21
CA ALA A 14 -25.11 13.43 -53.38
C ALA A 14 -24.12 13.93 -54.46
N ALA A 15 -22.85 13.57 -54.29
CA ALA A 15 -21.90 13.40 -55.38
C ALA A 15 -21.12 12.10 -55.16
N LEU A 16 -21.11 11.27 -56.20
CA LEU A 16 -20.58 9.91 -56.27
C LEU A 16 -19.56 9.86 -57.42
N LEU A 17 -18.48 9.08 -57.20
CA LEU A 17 -17.63 8.34 -58.17
C LEU A 17 -16.54 9.13 -58.94
N ALA A 18 -15.36 8.60 -59.26
CA ALA A 18 -14.70 7.31 -58.99
C ALA A 18 -13.27 7.33 -59.60
N GLY A 19 -12.43 6.35 -59.18
CA GLY A 19 -11.22 5.89 -59.87
C GLY A 19 -10.06 5.66 -58.88
N CYS A 20 -9.42 4.50 -58.74
CA CYS A 20 -9.28 3.31 -59.57
C CYS A 20 -9.02 2.05 -58.71
N GLN A 21 -9.37 0.89 -59.26
CA GLN A 21 -9.11 -0.45 -58.73
C GLN A 21 -7.72 -0.98 -59.12
N ALA A 22 -7.06 -1.62 -58.16
CA ALA A 22 -6.21 -2.81 -58.28
C ALA A 22 -6.05 -3.31 -56.82
N GLY A 23 -6.45 -4.50 -56.39
CA GLY A 23 -6.32 -5.80 -57.03
C GLY A 23 -5.22 -6.57 -56.31
N THR A 24 -5.43 -6.96 -55.04
CA THR A 24 -4.58 -7.95 -54.36
C THR A 24 -5.40 -8.78 -53.37
N THR A 25 -5.10 -10.07 -53.43
CA THR A 25 -5.73 -11.21 -52.79
C THR A 25 -5.62 -11.18 -51.27
N ALA A 26 -6.74 -11.40 -50.58
CA ALA A 26 -6.76 -11.71 -49.17
C ALA A 26 -6.14 -13.10 -48.94
N ALA A 27 -4.91 -13.12 -48.42
CA ALA A 27 -4.35 -14.29 -47.78
C ALA A 27 -4.71 -14.23 -46.30
N SER A 28 -5.50 -15.20 -45.86
CA SER A 28 -5.80 -15.49 -44.47
C SER A 28 -4.52 -15.85 -43.71
N ALA A 29 -4.04 -14.97 -42.84
CA ALA A 29 -3.09 -15.31 -41.80
C ALA A 29 -3.88 -15.72 -40.54
N GLN A 30 -4.35 -16.96 -40.53
CA GLN A 30 -4.52 -17.70 -39.29
C GLN A 30 -3.14 -18.27 -38.97
N ASP A 31 -2.45 -17.71 -38.00
CA ASP A 31 -1.39 -18.43 -37.31
C ASP A 31 -1.32 -18.03 -35.82
N ALA A 32 -1.57 -19.05 -35.00
CA ALA A 32 -1.08 -19.28 -33.66
C ALA A 32 -1.37 -18.24 -32.56
N ALA A 33 -2.63 -18.16 -32.13
CA ALA A 33 -2.94 -17.97 -30.71
C ALA A 33 -2.58 -19.26 -29.96
N ALA A 34 -1.28 -19.50 -29.74
CA ALA A 34 -0.82 -20.49 -28.80
C ALA A 34 -1.06 -19.92 -27.39
N GLY A 35 -2.20 -20.24 -26.80
CA GLY A 35 -2.46 -20.02 -25.39
C GLY A 35 -1.36 -20.72 -24.60
N LYS A 36 -0.40 -19.96 -24.07
CA LYS A 36 0.45 -20.44 -22.98
C LYS A 36 -0.50 -20.71 -21.82
N GLN A 37 -0.75 -21.98 -21.53
CA GLN A 37 -1.25 -22.36 -20.22
C GLN A 37 -0.22 -21.85 -19.22
N GLN A 38 -0.58 -20.77 -18.52
CA GLN A 38 0.20 -20.23 -17.43
C GLN A 38 0.21 -21.33 -16.37
N GLU A 39 1.39 -21.88 -16.10
CA GLU A 39 1.58 -22.85 -15.01
C GLU A 39 1.06 -22.20 -13.73
N GLN A 40 -0.07 -22.71 -13.23
CA GLN A 40 -0.76 -22.15 -12.07
C GLN A 40 0.18 -22.20 -10.88
N ALA A 41 0.41 -21.04 -10.29
CA ALA A 41 1.21 -20.92 -9.09
C ALA A 41 0.60 -21.76 -7.96
N VAL A 42 1.46 -22.41 -7.16
CA VAL A 42 1.00 -23.27 -6.06
C VAL A 42 0.26 -22.37 -5.05
N PRO A 43 -1.00 -22.68 -4.68
CA PRO A 43 -1.75 -21.90 -3.71
C PRO A 43 -1.11 -22.00 -2.31
N ALA A 44 -1.23 -20.94 -1.51
CA ALA A 44 -0.82 -20.97 -0.11
C ALA A 44 -1.64 -22.01 0.69
N ASP A 45 -1.03 -22.62 1.71
CA ASP A 45 -1.73 -23.49 2.67
C ASP A 45 -2.48 -22.61 3.67
N CYS A 46 -3.77 -22.44 3.47
CA CYS A 46 -4.59 -21.50 4.24
C CYS A 46 -5.43 -22.18 5.30
N SER A 47 -5.62 -21.50 6.43
CA SER A 47 -6.47 -21.97 7.51
C SER A 47 -7.95 -21.99 7.11
N GLU A 48 -8.77 -22.74 7.86
CA GLU A 48 -10.21 -22.79 7.64
C GLU A 48 -10.83 -21.39 7.65
N GLY A 49 -11.64 -21.07 6.62
CA GLY A 49 -12.28 -19.77 6.46
C GLY A 49 -11.44 -18.73 5.70
N GLN A 50 -10.22 -19.07 5.28
CA GLN A 50 -9.39 -18.23 4.43
C GLN A 50 -9.42 -18.71 2.97
N SER A 51 -9.22 -17.78 2.04
CA SER A 51 -9.15 -18.04 0.60
C SER A 51 -7.69 -17.99 0.12
N PRO A 52 -7.14 -19.08 -0.44
CA PRO A 52 -5.78 -19.07 -0.98
C PRO A 52 -5.71 -18.27 -2.28
N LEU A 53 -4.71 -17.41 -2.40
CA LEU A 53 -4.43 -16.61 -3.58
C LEU A 53 -2.98 -16.81 -4.01
N SER A 54 -2.75 -16.78 -5.32
CA SER A 54 -1.41 -16.98 -5.88
C SER A 54 -1.34 -16.34 -7.27
N GLN A 55 -0.24 -15.66 -7.56
CA GLN A 55 -0.07 -14.93 -8.79
C GLN A 55 1.37 -15.01 -9.31
N LYS A 56 1.53 -15.41 -10.57
CA LYS A 56 2.80 -15.37 -11.28
C LYS A 56 2.97 -14.02 -11.98
N MET A 57 4.12 -13.41 -11.79
CA MET A 57 4.45 -12.06 -12.25
C MET A 57 5.24 -12.07 -13.57
N SER A 58 5.30 -10.94 -14.24
CA SER A 58 6.12 -10.69 -15.46
C SER A 58 7.64 -10.89 -15.26
N SER A 59 8.12 -10.82 -14.03
CA SER A 59 9.51 -11.16 -13.66
C SER A 59 9.75 -12.66 -13.63
N GLY A 60 8.69 -13.48 -13.68
CA GLY A 60 8.74 -14.93 -13.46
C GLY A 60 8.62 -15.34 -12.00
N ALA A 61 8.64 -14.36 -11.08
CA ALA A 61 8.42 -14.58 -9.66
C ALA A 61 6.95 -14.92 -9.37
N THR A 62 6.69 -15.43 -8.18
CA THR A 62 5.35 -15.81 -7.72
C THR A 62 5.08 -15.22 -6.35
N TRP A 63 3.91 -14.61 -6.20
CA TRP A 63 3.31 -14.27 -4.90
C TRP A 63 2.32 -15.33 -4.48
N SER A 64 2.28 -15.67 -3.19
CA SER A 64 1.24 -16.51 -2.60
C SER A 64 0.84 -15.97 -1.23
N LEU A 65 -0.44 -16.04 -0.91
CA LEU A 65 -0.99 -15.54 0.36
C LEU A 65 -2.38 -16.11 0.63
N CYS A 66 -2.89 -15.85 1.84
CA CYS A 66 -4.24 -16.18 2.26
C CYS A 66 -5.04 -14.89 2.50
N PHE A 67 -6.24 -14.81 1.94
CA PHE A 67 -7.18 -13.72 2.17
C PHE A 67 -8.27 -14.12 3.14
N SER A 68 -8.63 -13.21 4.05
CA SER A 68 -9.81 -13.35 4.91
C SER A 68 -10.42 -12.00 5.24
N VAL A 69 -11.63 -12.03 5.79
CA VAL A 69 -12.33 -10.82 6.24
C VAL A 69 -12.59 -10.87 7.74
N ASP A 70 -12.02 -9.92 8.46
CA ASP A 70 -12.39 -9.64 9.84
C ASP A 70 -13.52 -8.61 9.88
N PRO A 71 -14.57 -8.78 10.72
CA PRO A 71 -15.68 -7.83 10.80
C PRO A 71 -15.29 -6.37 11.10
N LYS A 72 -14.16 -6.15 11.76
CA LYS A 72 -13.64 -4.81 12.12
C LYS A 72 -12.52 -4.37 11.19
N LEU A 73 -11.47 -5.18 11.02
CA LEU A 73 -10.30 -4.82 10.21
C LEU A 73 -10.59 -4.82 8.70
N GLY A 74 -11.65 -5.51 8.26
CA GLY A 74 -11.92 -5.72 6.84
C GLY A 74 -10.94 -6.75 6.26
N MET A 75 -10.28 -6.39 5.16
CA MET A 75 -9.27 -7.26 4.54
C MET A 75 -8.10 -7.58 5.48
N VAL A 76 -7.85 -8.86 5.66
CA VAL A 76 -6.66 -9.40 6.33
C VAL A 76 -5.94 -10.34 5.37
N LEU A 77 -4.67 -10.05 5.11
CA LEU A 77 -3.79 -10.93 4.33
C LEU A 77 -2.86 -11.67 5.30
N SER A 78 -2.77 -12.99 5.19
CA SER A 78 -1.85 -13.82 5.97
C SER A 78 -0.97 -14.69 5.09
N ASP A 79 0.11 -15.21 5.68
CA ASP A 79 1.05 -16.12 5.02
C ASP A 79 1.59 -15.59 3.68
N VAL A 80 1.87 -14.29 3.63
CA VAL A 80 2.37 -13.65 2.42
C VAL A 80 3.79 -14.12 2.16
N ALA A 81 3.99 -14.76 1.01
CA ALA A 81 5.26 -15.26 0.56
C ALA A 81 5.58 -14.81 -0.87
N PHE A 82 6.87 -14.69 -1.14
CA PHE A 82 7.42 -14.35 -2.44
C PHE A 82 8.44 -15.39 -2.87
N ALA A 83 8.28 -15.96 -4.05
CA ALA A 83 9.24 -16.89 -4.65
C ALA A 83 9.89 -16.22 -5.86
N PRO A 84 11.20 -15.87 -5.79
CA PRO A 84 11.96 -15.48 -6.97
C PRO A 84 11.92 -16.60 -8.05
N PRO A 85 12.16 -16.28 -9.33
CA PRO A 85 12.15 -17.27 -10.40
C PRO A 85 13.10 -18.44 -10.10
N GLY A 86 12.55 -19.66 -10.02
CA GLY A 86 13.35 -20.87 -9.78
C GLY A 86 13.87 -21.05 -8.34
N ALA A 87 13.44 -20.22 -7.39
CA ALA A 87 13.79 -20.31 -5.99
C ALA A 87 12.59 -20.75 -5.12
N GLU A 88 12.89 -21.25 -3.93
CA GLU A 88 11.87 -21.59 -2.94
C GLU A 88 11.15 -20.33 -2.41
N PRO A 89 9.87 -20.43 -2.02
CA PRO A 89 9.14 -19.31 -1.42
C PRO A 89 9.79 -18.79 -0.13
N ILE A 90 9.95 -17.48 -0.05
CA ILE A 90 10.38 -16.77 1.15
C ILE A 90 9.13 -16.24 1.85
N LYS A 91 8.87 -16.68 3.08
CA LYS A 91 7.81 -16.09 3.91
C LYS A 91 8.23 -14.66 4.30
N LEU A 92 7.33 -13.70 4.11
CA LEU A 92 7.60 -12.29 4.34
C LEU A 92 6.78 -11.74 5.49
N ILE A 93 5.46 -11.97 5.46
CA ILE A 93 4.51 -11.41 6.41
C ILE A 93 3.60 -12.54 6.91
N SER A 94 3.52 -12.69 8.22
CA SER A 94 2.58 -13.59 8.91
C SER A 94 1.16 -13.06 8.75
N SER A 95 0.92 -11.78 9.08
CA SER A 95 -0.36 -11.11 8.87
C SER A 95 -0.22 -9.60 8.60
N MET A 96 -1.10 -9.04 7.79
CA MET A 96 -1.19 -7.61 7.52
C MET A 96 -2.64 -7.14 7.44
N SER A 97 -2.93 -6.01 8.08
CA SER A 97 -4.26 -5.39 8.08
C SER A 97 -4.22 -3.89 8.38
N LEU A 98 -5.28 -3.18 8.02
CA LEU A 98 -5.53 -1.81 8.46
C LEU A 98 -6.06 -1.86 9.91
N ALA A 99 -5.24 -1.39 10.86
CA ALA A 99 -5.48 -1.57 12.29
C ALA A 99 -6.23 -0.41 12.96
N GLN A 100 -6.30 0.76 12.32
CA GLN A 100 -7.17 1.87 12.71
C GLN A 100 -7.31 2.88 11.57
N LEU A 101 -8.43 3.61 11.57
CA LEU A 101 -8.61 4.84 10.80
C LEU A 101 -9.33 5.87 11.70
N GLU A 102 -8.65 6.96 12.06
CA GLU A 102 -9.27 8.08 12.79
C GLU A 102 -9.53 9.25 11.86
N VAL A 103 -10.73 9.83 11.93
CA VAL A 103 -11.12 10.98 11.09
C VAL A 103 -11.53 12.17 11.96
N PRO A 104 -10.57 12.96 12.48
CA PRO A 104 -10.86 14.19 13.20
C PRO A 104 -11.16 15.35 12.25
N TYR A 105 -12.18 16.13 12.58
CA TYR A 105 -12.54 17.36 11.88
C TYR A 105 -11.84 18.56 12.53
N ASP A 106 -11.40 19.53 11.72
CA ASP A 106 -10.53 20.62 12.16
C ASP A 106 -11.26 21.62 13.07
N ASP A 107 -12.58 21.72 12.97
CA ASP A 107 -13.43 22.50 13.87
C ASP A 107 -13.61 21.86 15.27
N GLY A 108 -13.10 20.63 15.46
CA GLY A 108 -13.22 19.85 16.69
C GLY A 108 -14.63 19.34 17.00
N GLY A 109 -15.59 19.55 16.11
CA GLY A 109 -17.00 19.17 16.30
C GLY A 109 -17.25 17.67 16.11
N ARG A 110 -16.40 16.99 15.34
CA ARG A 110 -16.57 15.57 15.00
C ARG A 110 -15.22 14.83 14.97
N MET A 111 -15.25 13.58 15.41
CA MET A 111 -14.16 12.62 15.23
C MET A 111 -14.74 11.21 15.18
N THR A 112 -14.24 10.36 14.28
CA THR A 112 -14.59 8.93 14.21
C THR A 112 -13.35 8.04 14.29
N SER A 113 -13.55 6.78 14.68
CA SER A 113 -12.50 5.75 14.73
C SER A 113 -12.98 4.51 13.97
N ASP A 114 -13.02 4.64 12.65
CA ASP A 114 -13.88 3.90 11.73
C ASP A 114 -13.70 2.38 11.84
N ILE A 115 -12.47 1.89 12.00
CA ILE A 115 -12.19 0.45 12.16
C ILE A 115 -12.85 -0.09 13.44
N THR A 116 -12.61 0.55 14.57
CA THR A 116 -13.11 0.05 15.87
C THR A 116 -14.60 0.34 16.09
N THR A 117 -15.11 1.48 15.60
CA THR A 117 -16.51 1.89 15.80
C THR A 117 -17.43 1.28 14.76
N ALA A 118 -17.13 1.41 13.47
CA ALA A 118 -17.95 0.88 12.38
C ALA A 118 -17.48 -0.53 11.99
N GLY A 119 -16.23 -0.65 11.57
CA GLY A 119 -15.64 -1.86 11.00
C GLY A 119 -15.68 -1.82 9.47
N PHE A 120 -14.65 -2.35 8.83
CA PHE A 120 -14.51 -2.47 7.38
C PHE A 120 -14.92 -3.86 6.86
N GLY A 121 -15.35 -4.78 7.73
CA GLY A 121 -15.87 -6.09 7.34
C GLY A 121 -17.39 -6.18 7.38
N GLY A 122 -17.89 -7.40 7.19
CA GLY A 122 -19.32 -7.72 7.39
C GLY A 122 -20.25 -6.87 6.52
N PRO A 123 -21.27 -6.20 7.10
CA PRO A 123 -22.24 -5.42 6.34
C PRO A 123 -21.68 -4.13 5.73
N ASN A 124 -20.57 -3.58 6.26
CA ASN A 124 -19.97 -2.35 5.73
C ASN A 124 -19.07 -2.63 4.52
N MET A 125 -18.55 -3.86 4.39
CA MET A 125 -17.85 -4.30 3.19
C MET A 125 -18.86 -4.48 2.06
N HIS A 126 -18.69 -3.78 0.95
CA HIS A 126 -19.60 -3.78 -0.19
C HIS A 126 -19.28 -4.89 -1.19
N SER A 127 -20.32 -5.35 -1.90
CA SER A 127 -20.12 -6.27 -3.02
C SER A 127 -19.65 -5.46 -4.22
N LEU A 128 -18.65 -5.97 -4.92
CA LEU A 128 -18.06 -5.35 -6.09
C LEU A 128 -18.69 -5.89 -7.37
N THR A 129 -18.59 -5.11 -8.43
CA THR A 129 -18.98 -5.45 -9.79
C THR A 129 -17.80 -5.25 -10.73
N GLU A 130 -17.99 -5.57 -12.01
CA GLU A 130 -16.98 -5.37 -13.06
C GLU A 130 -16.63 -3.89 -13.27
N THR A 131 -17.42 -2.96 -12.71
CA THR A 131 -17.10 -1.52 -12.75
C THR A 131 -15.96 -1.19 -11.80
N GLU A 132 -15.99 -1.76 -10.58
CA GLU A 132 -14.95 -1.55 -9.58
C GLU A 132 -13.74 -2.47 -9.80
N CYS A 133 -13.91 -3.60 -10.49
CA CYS A 133 -12.87 -4.58 -10.71
C CYS A 133 -12.73 -4.98 -12.19
N ALA A 134 -11.61 -4.62 -12.80
CA ALA A 134 -11.28 -5.03 -14.17
C ALA A 134 -10.72 -6.46 -14.27
N GLY A 135 -10.23 -7.00 -13.15
CA GLY A 135 -9.69 -8.35 -13.04
C GLY A 135 -10.71 -9.37 -12.52
N ASP A 136 -10.24 -10.30 -11.68
CA ASP A 136 -11.06 -11.36 -11.12
C ASP A 136 -11.83 -10.85 -9.88
N LEU A 137 -13.15 -10.97 -9.93
CA LEU A 137 -14.04 -10.75 -8.79
C LEU A 137 -14.17 -12.04 -7.97
N LEU A 138 -13.61 -12.02 -6.77
CA LEU A 138 -13.57 -13.19 -5.90
C LEU A 138 -14.63 -13.11 -4.81
N GLU A 139 -15.42 -14.18 -4.69
CA GLU A 139 -16.39 -14.35 -3.63
C GLU A 139 -15.72 -14.81 -2.33
N HIS A 140 -16.22 -14.29 -1.21
CA HIS A 140 -15.81 -14.72 0.12
C HIS A 140 -17.01 -14.79 1.06
N PRO A 141 -17.02 -15.68 2.07
CA PRO A 141 -18.10 -15.77 3.04
C PRO A 141 -18.10 -14.53 3.96
N ILE A 142 -19.16 -13.73 3.92
CA ILE A 142 -19.30 -12.50 4.70
C ILE A 142 -20.49 -12.60 5.67
N PRO A 143 -20.30 -12.32 6.97
CA PRO A 143 -21.40 -12.29 7.93
C PRO A 143 -22.29 -11.06 7.71
N THR A 144 -23.61 -11.26 7.71
CA THR A 144 -24.56 -10.15 7.61
C THR A 144 -24.70 -9.35 8.90
N ILE A 145 -24.36 -9.93 10.06
CA ILE A 145 -24.36 -9.29 11.38
C ILE A 145 -23.20 -9.86 12.21
N GLY A 146 -22.40 -8.98 12.82
CA GLY A 146 -21.31 -9.39 13.72
C GLY A 146 -20.33 -10.34 13.05
N ASP A 147 -20.01 -11.45 13.74
CA ASP A 147 -19.16 -12.54 13.24
C ASP A 147 -19.97 -13.68 12.59
N GLY A 148 -21.30 -13.54 12.47
CA GLY A 148 -22.19 -14.58 11.95
C GLY A 148 -22.39 -15.80 12.86
N LYS A 149 -21.68 -15.92 14.00
CA LYS A 149 -21.73 -17.11 14.87
C LYS A 149 -22.96 -17.15 15.77
N LYS A 150 -23.41 -15.98 16.24
CA LYS A 150 -24.58 -15.86 17.15
C LYS A 150 -25.83 -15.33 16.47
N PHE A 151 -25.68 -14.38 15.54
CA PHE A 151 -26.77 -13.70 14.85
C PHE A 151 -26.38 -13.46 13.40
N GLY A 152 -27.37 -13.35 12.51
CA GLY A 152 -27.14 -13.15 11.08
C GLY A 152 -26.94 -14.46 10.31
N LYS A 153 -26.58 -14.33 9.04
CA LYS A 153 -26.19 -15.42 8.14
C LYS A 153 -24.82 -15.11 7.57
N ILE A 154 -24.07 -16.13 7.19
CA ILE A 154 -22.88 -15.98 6.36
C ILE A 154 -23.33 -16.21 4.92
N VAL A 155 -22.99 -15.26 4.04
CA VAL A 155 -23.33 -15.32 2.62
C VAL A 155 -22.09 -15.04 1.79
N ASP A 156 -21.88 -15.82 0.73
CA ASP A 156 -20.81 -15.56 -0.22
C ASP A 156 -21.15 -14.30 -1.02
N ARG A 157 -20.18 -13.38 -1.10
CA ARG A 157 -20.32 -12.10 -1.78
C ARG A 157 -19.04 -11.80 -2.56
N PRO A 158 -19.10 -11.26 -3.79
CA PRO A 158 -17.92 -10.82 -4.52
C PRO A 158 -17.40 -9.55 -3.84
N VAL A 159 -16.38 -9.66 -3.01
CA VAL A 159 -15.89 -8.54 -2.17
C VAL A 159 -14.42 -8.20 -2.39
N LEU A 160 -13.69 -9.09 -3.05
CA LEU A 160 -12.28 -8.91 -3.34
C LEU A 160 -12.11 -8.78 -4.85
N CYS A 161 -11.53 -7.66 -5.28
CA CYS A 161 -10.99 -7.53 -6.61
C CYS A 161 -9.53 -8.01 -6.63
N SER A 162 -9.19 -8.85 -7.61
CA SER A 162 -7.83 -9.30 -7.89
C SER A 162 -7.46 -8.92 -9.32
N ASP A 163 -6.68 -7.87 -9.49
CA ASP A 163 -6.37 -7.29 -10.80
C ASP A 163 -4.89 -7.35 -11.15
N MET A 164 -4.59 -7.65 -12.42
CA MET A 164 -3.24 -7.61 -12.97
C MET A 164 -3.11 -6.37 -13.84
N VAL A 165 -2.39 -5.38 -13.35
CA VAL A 165 -2.25 -4.10 -14.03
C VAL A 165 -0.86 -3.95 -14.64
N ASP A 166 -0.79 -3.26 -15.78
CA ASP A 166 0.50 -2.83 -16.33
C ASP A 166 1.12 -1.76 -15.40
N ALA A 167 2.34 -2.03 -14.94
CA ALA A 167 3.08 -1.20 -13.99
C ALA A 167 4.19 -0.37 -14.66
N GLY A 168 4.07 -0.15 -15.97
CA GLY A 168 5.04 0.63 -16.73
C GLY A 168 6.35 -0.09 -17.00
N LEU A 169 7.44 0.69 -17.11
CA LEU A 169 8.77 0.15 -17.37
C LEU A 169 9.36 -0.52 -16.12
N SER A 170 9.82 -1.76 -16.25
CA SER A 170 10.66 -2.44 -15.28
C SER A 170 12.08 -1.90 -15.34
N TYR A 171 12.62 -1.77 -16.55
CA TYR A 171 13.94 -1.21 -16.78
C TYR A 171 14.11 -0.69 -18.21
N ARG A 172 15.10 0.18 -18.35
CA ARG A 172 15.67 0.60 -19.63
C ARG A 172 17.17 0.89 -19.44
N SER A 173 18.05 0.33 -20.28
CA SER A 173 19.48 0.62 -20.26
C SER A 173 20.05 0.54 -21.67
N GLY A 174 20.69 1.61 -22.12
CA GLY A 174 21.44 1.67 -23.38
C GLY A 174 22.94 1.85 -23.15
N GLU A 175 23.44 1.37 -22.01
CA GLU A 175 24.83 1.60 -21.58
C GLU A 175 25.84 0.64 -22.24
N VAL A 176 25.40 -0.56 -22.62
CA VAL A 176 26.27 -1.58 -23.20
C VAL A 176 25.48 -2.35 -24.24
N GLY A 177 25.97 -2.36 -25.48
CA GLY A 177 25.35 -3.07 -26.60
C GLY A 177 23.95 -2.55 -26.95
N GLU A 178 23.05 -3.48 -27.28
CA GLU A 178 21.68 -3.14 -27.66
C GLU A 178 20.88 -2.55 -26.49
N LEU A 179 19.91 -1.69 -26.84
CA LEU A 179 18.99 -1.10 -25.87
C LEU A 179 18.14 -2.19 -25.20
N LEU A 180 18.38 -2.41 -23.91
CA LEU A 180 17.55 -3.29 -23.09
C LEU A 180 16.38 -2.50 -22.52
N ALA A 181 15.15 -2.96 -22.74
CA ALA A 181 13.95 -2.39 -22.12
C ALA A 181 12.89 -3.46 -21.89
N LYS A 182 12.23 -3.44 -20.73
CA LYS A 182 11.15 -4.37 -20.39
C LYS A 182 10.10 -3.67 -19.56
N ARG A 183 8.83 -4.03 -19.74
CA ARG A 183 7.71 -3.61 -18.89
C ARG A 183 7.47 -4.63 -17.78
N LYS A 184 6.85 -4.20 -16.69
CA LYS A 184 6.40 -5.08 -15.61
C LYS A 184 4.91 -4.93 -15.35
N ASP A 185 4.37 -5.90 -14.65
CA ASP A 185 3.04 -5.92 -14.09
C ASP A 185 3.09 -5.76 -12.56
N ASP A 186 1.94 -5.37 -12.01
CA ASP A 186 1.64 -5.35 -10.60
C ASP A 186 0.35 -6.16 -10.37
N TRP A 187 0.28 -6.86 -9.24
CA TRP A 187 -0.92 -7.56 -8.79
C TRP A 187 -1.59 -6.76 -7.68
N GLN A 188 -2.82 -6.30 -7.92
CA GLN A 188 -3.59 -5.46 -7.00
C GLN A 188 -4.73 -6.26 -6.38
N LEU A 189 -4.77 -6.28 -5.05
CA LEU A 189 -5.89 -6.80 -4.28
C LEU A 189 -6.62 -5.65 -3.60
N SER A 190 -7.93 -5.52 -3.81
CA SER A 190 -8.70 -4.42 -3.21
C SER A 190 -10.10 -4.83 -2.72
N THR A 191 -10.55 -4.14 -1.67
CA THR A 191 -11.90 -4.24 -1.10
C THR A 191 -12.48 -2.84 -0.88
N ILE A 192 -13.81 -2.69 -0.92
CA ILE A 192 -14.49 -1.41 -0.68
C ILE A 192 -15.37 -1.50 0.57
N SER A 193 -15.23 -0.53 1.48
CA SER A 193 -16.02 -0.41 2.70
C SER A 193 -16.69 0.94 2.81
N LYS A 194 -17.99 0.98 3.12
CA LYS A 194 -18.72 2.22 3.35
C LYS A 194 -18.86 2.54 4.83
N VAL A 195 -18.49 3.76 5.22
CA VAL A 195 -18.68 4.28 6.58
C VAL A 195 -19.23 5.70 6.53
N GLY A 196 -20.51 5.84 6.88
CA GLY A 196 -21.21 7.12 6.75
C GLY A 196 -21.28 7.57 5.30
N TRP A 197 -20.73 8.74 5.01
CA TRP A 197 -20.70 9.33 3.66
C TRP A 197 -19.47 8.91 2.85
N TYR A 198 -18.44 8.37 3.51
CA TYR A 198 -17.20 7.94 2.88
C TYR A 198 -17.26 6.49 2.41
N GLU A 199 -16.56 6.22 1.33
CA GLU A 199 -16.23 4.88 0.87
C GLU A 199 -14.71 4.75 0.77
N TYR A 200 -14.20 3.64 1.32
CA TYR A 200 -12.78 3.40 1.46
C TYR A 200 -12.36 2.18 0.64
N ILE A 201 -11.39 2.39 -0.25
CA ILE A 201 -10.77 1.35 -1.07
C ILE A 201 -9.48 0.92 -0.36
N ASN A 202 -9.52 -0.21 0.35
CA ASN A 202 -8.31 -0.77 0.95
C ASN A 202 -7.63 -1.65 -0.09
N GLN A 203 -6.45 -1.23 -0.57
CA GLN A 203 -5.71 -1.87 -1.66
C GLN A 203 -4.30 -2.25 -1.22
N ILE A 204 -3.89 -3.48 -1.53
CA ILE A 204 -2.50 -3.93 -1.41
C ILE A 204 -1.99 -4.28 -2.81
N THR A 205 -0.90 -3.64 -3.24
CA THR A 205 -0.27 -3.90 -4.54
C THR A 205 1.04 -4.67 -4.37
N PHE A 206 1.15 -5.82 -5.03
CA PHE A 206 2.33 -6.68 -5.06
C PHE A 206 3.07 -6.51 -6.38
N GLY A 207 4.32 -6.08 -6.33
CA GLY A 207 5.13 -5.83 -7.52
C GLY A 207 5.87 -7.07 -8.01
N ALA A 208 6.12 -7.11 -9.32
CA ALA A 208 7.00 -8.13 -9.93
C ALA A 208 8.45 -8.10 -9.38
N ASP A 209 8.83 -7.00 -8.74
CA ASP A 209 10.14 -6.74 -8.12
C ASP A 209 10.16 -7.01 -6.60
N GLY A 210 9.14 -7.70 -6.05
CA GLY A 210 9.09 -8.05 -4.63
C GLY A 210 8.59 -6.93 -3.73
N THR A 211 8.20 -5.77 -4.28
CA THR A 211 7.62 -4.65 -3.51
C THR A 211 6.19 -4.97 -3.05
N ILE A 212 5.83 -4.48 -1.86
CA ILE A 212 4.46 -4.54 -1.33
C ILE A 212 4.02 -3.11 -1.02
N ARG A 213 2.86 -2.67 -1.53
CA ARG A 213 2.38 -1.28 -1.40
C ARG A 213 0.96 -1.24 -0.84
N PRO A 214 0.82 -1.13 0.48
CA PRO A 214 -0.46 -0.85 1.11
C PRO A 214 -0.92 0.57 0.80
N SER A 215 -2.19 0.73 0.46
CA SER A 215 -2.79 2.03 0.15
C SER A 215 -4.26 2.05 0.55
N LEU A 216 -4.73 3.22 0.98
CA LEU A 216 -6.12 3.51 1.28
C LEU A 216 -6.60 4.62 0.36
N GLY A 217 -7.58 4.32 -0.48
CA GLY A 217 -8.32 5.30 -1.26
C GLY A 217 -9.53 5.76 -0.47
N ALA A 218 -9.83 7.06 -0.45
CA ALA A 218 -11.08 7.59 0.08
C ALA A 218 -11.86 8.35 -1.00
N THR A 219 -13.16 8.09 -1.08
CA THR A 219 -14.14 8.65 -2.01
C THR A 219 -15.51 8.66 -1.32
N GLY A 220 -16.60 8.67 -2.07
CA GLY A 220 -17.97 8.83 -1.58
C GLY A 220 -18.39 10.30 -1.69
N ASP A 221 -19.03 10.81 -0.64
CA ASP A 221 -19.56 12.17 -0.62
C ASP A 221 -19.00 12.96 0.56
N LEU A 222 -18.77 14.26 0.35
CA LEU A 222 -18.66 15.19 1.46
C LEU A 222 -19.94 15.10 2.30
N SER A 223 -19.77 15.02 3.62
CA SER A 223 -20.91 14.91 4.52
C SER A 223 -21.76 16.19 4.47
N PRO A 224 -23.06 16.10 4.12
CA PRO A 224 -23.96 17.27 4.11
C PRO A 224 -24.22 17.83 5.51
N ALA A 225 -23.75 17.16 6.56
CA ALA A 225 -23.89 17.59 7.95
C ALA A 225 -22.63 18.27 8.50
N ASP A 226 -21.49 18.19 7.80
CA ASP A 226 -20.19 18.66 8.32
C ASP A 226 -19.67 19.86 7.51
N TYR A 227 -20.31 21.01 7.76
CA TYR A 227 -19.91 22.33 7.27
C TYR A 227 -19.48 23.20 8.45
N SER A 228 -18.44 24.01 8.25
CA SER A 228 -17.85 24.88 9.28
C SER A 228 -17.67 26.32 8.78
N ASP A 229 -16.60 26.99 9.21
CA ASP A 229 -16.26 28.35 8.85
C ASP A 229 -15.03 28.38 7.92
N LYS A 230 -14.70 29.57 7.40
CA LYS A 230 -13.58 29.78 6.48
C LYS A 230 -12.19 29.43 7.06
N ASP A 231 -12.07 29.29 8.37
CA ASP A 231 -10.80 29.00 9.04
C ASP A 231 -10.61 27.48 9.26
N HIS A 232 -11.70 26.70 9.23
CA HIS A 232 -11.71 25.24 9.44
C HIS A 232 -12.31 24.44 8.26
N GLY A 233 -12.69 25.13 7.19
CA GLY A 233 -13.28 24.51 6.01
C GLY A 233 -13.10 25.36 4.75
N SER A 234 -13.28 24.71 3.61
CA SER A 234 -13.13 25.35 2.30
C SER A 234 -14.47 25.56 1.64
N ALA A 235 -14.64 26.74 1.05
CA ALA A 235 -15.86 27.06 0.31
C ALA A 235 -16.02 26.08 -0.86
N VAL A 236 -17.19 25.45 -0.92
CA VAL A 236 -17.67 24.64 -2.03
C VAL A 236 -19.03 25.20 -2.50
N GLY A 237 -19.40 24.92 -3.74
CA GLY A 237 -20.66 25.40 -4.30
C GLY A 237 -20.67 26.89 -4.67
N GLU A 238 -21.85 27.49 -4.72
CA GLU A 238 -21.99 28.88 -5.18
C GLU A 238 -21.54 29.90 -4.12
N GLY A 239 -20.41 30.56 -4.36
CA GLY A 239 -19.97 31.69 -3.55
C GLY A 239 -19.10 31.28 -2.36
N GLN A 240 -19.44 31.75 -1.16
CA GLN A 240 -18.61 31.61 0.07
C GLN A 240 -19.48 31.30 1.30
N GLN A 241 -20.63 30.64 1.10
CA GLN A 241 -21.56 30.33 2.19
C GLN A 241 -21.31 28.92 2.74
N ASP A 242 -21.00 27.98 1.87
CA ASP A 242 -20.95 26.56 2.18
C ASP A 242 -19.48 26.13 2.32
N HIS A 243 -18.95 26.19 3.54
CA HIS A 243 -17.59 25.74 3.84
C HIS A 243 -17.59 24.27 4.30
N ALA A 244 -17.29 23.33 3.42
CA ALA A 244 -17.13 21.94 3.80
C ALA A 244 -15.93 21.79 4.74
N SER A 245 -16.13 21.15 5.89
CA SER A 245 -15.12 21.10 6.94
C SER A 245 -13.88 20.30 6.51
N SER A 246 -12.71 20.90 6.71
CA SER A 246 -11.42 20.22 6.60
C SER A 246 -11.28 19.17 7.71
N HIS A 247 -10.58 18.07 7.40
CA HIS A 247 -10.41 16.94 8.31
C HIS A 247 -9.21 16.09 7.89
N SER A 248 -8.77 15.17 8.74
CA SER A 248 -7.70 14.22 8.39
C SER A 248 -8.22 12.79 8.26
N HIS A 249 -7.58 11.98 7.41
CA HIS A 249 -7.73 10.52 7.39
C HIS A 249 -6.46 9.87 7.95
N ASN A 250 -6.46 9.55 9.24
CA ASN A 250 -5.28 9.06 9.96
C ASN A 250 -5.31 7.53 10.05
N ALA A 251 -4.58 6.86 9.16
CA ALA A 251 -4.56 5.40 9.04
C ALA A 251 -3.32 4.78 9.68
N VAL A 252 -3.47 3.59 10.27
CA VAL A 252 -2.33 2.77 10.73
C VAL A 252 -2.47 1.35 10.24
N TRP A 253 -1.44 0.85 9.55
CA TRP A 253 -1.33 -0.58 9.20
C TRP A 253 -0.52 -1.33 10.25
N LYS A 254 -0.95 -2.55 10.56
CA LYS A 254 -0.19 -3.53 11.36
C LYS A 254 0.40 -4.56 10.40
N ILE A 255 1.70 -4.79 10.50
CA ILE A 255 2.45 -5.78 9.71
C ILE A 255 3.18 -6.69 10.69
N ASP A 256 2.74 -7.93 10.79
CA ASP A 256 3.37 -8.99 11.56
C ASP A 256 4.33 -9.77 10.65
N TRP A 257 5.64 -9.67 10.91
CA TRP A 257 6.66 -10.15 9.98
C TRP A 257 6.93 -11.65 10.15
N ALA A 258 7.12 -12.34 9.02
CA ALA A 258 7.54 -13.75 8.98
C ALA A 258 8.92 -13.93 8.30
N LEU A 259 9.61 -12.83 7.98
CA LEU A 259 10.91 -12.86 7.30
C LEU A 259 11.94 -13.55 8.20
N GLY A 260 12.46 -14.69 7.75
CA GLY A 260 13.41 -15.50 8.54
C GLY A 260 12.79 -16.40 9.60
N GLY A 261 11.45 -16.52 9.62
CA GLY A 261 10.69 -17.31 10.58
C GLY A 261 9.72 -16.45 11.42
N GLU A 262 9.10 -17.05 12.43
CA GLU A 262 8.25 -16.33 13.40
C GLU A 262 9.07 -15.49 14.39
N ALA A 263 10.40 -15.68 14.44
CA ALA A 263 11.28 -14.89 15.29
C ALA A 263 12.68 -14.81 14.70
N GLY A 264 13.49 -13.89 15.22
CA GLY A 264 14.86 -13.62 14.79
C GLY A 264 15.01 -12.38 13.92
N GLN A 265 13.94 -11.62 13.69
CA GLN A 265 14.02 -10.36 12.96
C GLN A 265 14.78 -9.29 13.76
N GLN A 266 15.36 -8.33 13.05
CA GLN A 266 15.98 -7.14 13.62
C GLN A 266 15.51 -5.89 12.91
N ILE A 267 15.33 -4.82 13.69
CA ILE A 267 15.04 -3.50 13.16
C ILE A 267 16.30 -2.64 13.12
N GLU A 268 16.53 -2.01 11.98
CA GLU A 268 17.58 -1.01 11.81
C GLU A 268 16.98 0.29 11.27
N GLN A 269 17.32 1.41 11.91
CA GLN A 269 17.09 2.74 11.38
C GLN A 269 18.31 3.20 10.60
N TYR A 270 18.10 3.69 9.39
CA TYR A 270 19.13 4.39 8.65
C TYR A 270 18.96 5.90 8.80
N ASP A 271 20.04 6.58 9.12
CA ASP A 271 20.11 8.03 9.12
C ASP A 271 21.22 8.50 8.20
N THR A 272 20.94 9.57 7.47
CA THR A 272 21.93 10.31 6.69
C THR A 272 22.30 11.60 7.41
N ARG A 273 23.58 11.96 7.42
CA ARG A 273 24.04 13.26 7.92
C ARG A 273 25.11 13.87 7.03
N SER A 274 25.06 15.19 6.87
CA SER A 274 26.20 15.94 6.33
C SER A 274 27.36 15.88 7.32
N THR A 275 28.56 15.64 6.81
CA THR A 275 29.79 15.68 7.62
C THR A 275 30.37 17.09 7.78
N GLY A 276 29.83 18.06 7.02
CA GLY A 276 30.39 19.41 6.89
C GLY A 276 31.69 19.50 6.09
N LYS A 277 32.16 18.39 5.50
CA LYS A 277 33.36 18.34 4.66
C LYS A 277 33.00 18.36 3.18
N GLU A 278 33.85 18.99 2.37
CA GLU A 278 33.77 18.93 0.90
C GLU A 278 34.66 17.80 0.36
N GLY A 279 34.14 17.03 -0.59
CA GLY A 279 34.91 16.14 -1.45
C GLY A 279 35.48 16.87 -2.66
N LYS A 280 36.04 16.14 -3.63
CA LYS A 280 36.59 16.74 -4.86
C LYS A 280 35.51 17.44 -5.71
N HIS A 281 34.27 16.98 -5.63
CA HIS A 281 33.18 17.41 -6.50
C HIS A 281 31.86 17.72 -5.78
N SER A 282 31.70 17.35 -4.51
CA SER A 282 30.45 17.52 -3.75
C SER A 282 30.66 17.38 -2.23
N PRO A 283 29.72 17.85 -1.39
CA PRO A 283 29.75 17.62 0.05
C PRO A 283 29.76 16.13 0.40
N VAL A 284 30.48 15.79 1.47
CA VAL A 284 30.56 14.42 1.99
C VAL A 284 29.42 14.18 2.96
N VAL A 285 28.65 13.13 2.67
CA VAL A 285 27.49 12.68 3.44
C VAL A 285 27.78 11.27 3.98
N GLU A 286 27.43 11.04 5.24
CA GLU A 286 27.58 9.73 5.89
C GLU A 286 26.21 9.13 6.19
N GLY A 287 26.05 7.87 5.82
CA GLY A 287 24.92 7.02 6.22
C GLY A 287 25.28 6.14 7.42
N LYS A 288 24.33 5.91 8.32
CA LYS A 288 24.54 5.05 9.48
C LYS A 288 23.29 4.22 9.77
N TYR A 289 23.50 2.90 9.90
CA TYR A 289 22.53 2.00 10.51
C TYR A 289 22.63 2.04 12.04
N THR A 290 21.48 2.17 12.70
CA THR A 290 21.34 2.09 14.15
C THR A 290 20.29 1.02 14.48
N LYS A 291 20.71 -0.03 15.18
CA LYS A 291 19.80 -1.09 15.62
C LYS A 291 18.79 -0.57 16.65
N ILE A 292 17.52 -0.88 16.45
CA ILE A 292 16.46 -0.71 17.44
C ILE A 292 16.30 -2.05 18.15
N ALA A 293 16.85 -2.17 19.36
CA ALA A 293 16.99 -3.44 20.07
C ALA A 293 15.75 -3.85 20.88
N SER A 294 14.89 -2.89 21.21
CA SER A 294 13.70 -3.04 22.04
C SER A 294 12.54 -2.28 21.41
N PRO A 295 11.28 -2.63 21.72
CA PRO A 295 10.10 -1.94 21.21
C PRO A 295 10.21 -0.42 21.34
N ALA A 296 9.92 0.28 20.25
CA ALA A 296 10.16 1.71 20.13
C ALA A 296 9.27 2.35 19.06
N THR A 297 9.08 3.65 19.19
CA THR A 297 8.50 4.51 18.15
C THR A 297 9.59 5.22 17.36
N GLY A 298 9.28 5.60 16.12
CA GLY A 298 10.14 6.34 15.21
C GLY A 298 9.34 7.46 14.54
N ARG A 299 9.97 8.63 14.41
CA ARG A 299 9.46 9.75 13.62
C ARG A 299 10.29 9.91 12.36
N TRP A 300 9.59 10.15 11.27
CA TRP A 300 10.14 10.42 9.96
C TRP A 300 10.85 11.78 9.98
N LYS A 301 11.90 11.86 9.17
CA LYS A 301 12.60 13.09 8.81
C LYS A 301 13.33 12.84 7.50
N ASP A 302 13.79 13.91 6.86
CA ASP A 302 14.56 13.81 5.62
C ASP A 302 15.70 12.79 5.72
N SER A 303 15.77 11.90 4.72
CA SER A 303 16.83 10.89 4.57
C SER A 303 16.96 9.91 5.75
N ARG A 304 15.87 9.71 6.50
CA ARG A 304 15.69 8.61 7.46
C ARG A 304 14.68 7.60 6.92
N TRP A 305 14.98 6.33 7.16
CA TRP A 305 14.07 5.22 6.92
C TRP A 305 14.42 4.04 7.86
N TRP A 306 13.58 3.00 7.87
CA TRP A 306 13.76 1.81 8.69
C TRP A 306 13.70 0.56 7.83
N LYS A 307 14.34 -0.52 8.28
CA LYS A 307 14.14 -1.84 7.71
C LYS A 307 13.97 -2.92 8.76
N VAL A 308 13.20 -3.94 8.38
CA VAL A 308 13.12 -5.22 9.07
C VAL A 308 14.05 -6.18 8.34
N SER A 309 14.96 -6.80 9.07
CA SER A 309 15.99 -7.69 8.51
C SER A 309 15.96 -9.05 9.19
N ALA A 310 16.35 -10.09 8.47
CA ALA A 310 16.43 -11.46 8.99
C ALA A 310 17.86 -12.00 8.88
N PRO A 311 18.71 -11.84 9.91
CA PRO A 311 20.12 -12.26 9.86
C PRO A 311 20.35 -13.76 9.61
N SER A 312 19.32 -14.59 9.80
CA SER A 312 19.35 -16.02 9.46
C SER A 312 19.21 -16.28 7.96
N LEU A 313 18.79 -15.29 7.17
CA LEU A 313 18.59 -15.37 5.73
C LEU A 313 19.59 -14.47 5.00
N LEU A 314 20.42 -15.10 4.18
CA LEU A 314 21.37 -14.41 3.32
C LEU A 314 21.00 -14.65 1.87
N ASN A 315 21.12 -13.62 1.02
CA ASN A 315 21.11 -13.81 -0.42
C ASN A 315 22.41 -14.49 -0.90
N GLU A 316 22.54 -14.74 -2.20
CA GLU A 316 23.71 -15.42 -2.77
C GLU A 316 25.02 -14.65 -2.60
N ASP A 317 24.96 -13.34 -2.36
CA ASP A 317 26.13 -12.49 -2.05
C ASP A 317 26.52 -12.49 -0.57
N GLY A 318 25.76 -13.20 0.28
CA GLY A 318 25.96 -13.20 1.72
C GLY A 318 25.42 -11.94 2.41
N HIS A 319 24.61 -11.13 1.74
CA HIS A 319 23.94 -9.98 2.35
C HIS A 319 22.65 -10.41 3.07
N VAL A 320 22.37 -9.78 4.20
CA VAL A 320 21.17 -10.08 5.02
C VAL A 320 19.92 -9.59 4.32
N MET A 321 18.98 -10.51 4.05
CA MET A 321 17.70 -10.17 3.45
C MET A 321 16.89 -9.24 4.37
N SER A 322 16.28 -8.22 3.78
CA SER A 322 15.50 -7.22 4.52
C SER A 322 14.42 -6.54 3.67
N TYR A 323 13.51 -5.87 4.35
CA TYR A 323 12.51 -4.98 3.75
C TYR A 323 12.60 -3.60 4.39
N GLU A 324 12.78 -2.58 3.56
CA GLU A 324 12.66 -1.18 3.94
C GLU A 324 11.19 -0.76 4.05
N ILE A 325 10.89 0.07 5.06
CA ILE A 325 9.64 0.79 5.19
C ILE A 325 9.89 2.20 4.64
N ASP A 326 9.45 2.43 3.40
CA ASP A 326 9.47 3.74 2.74
C ASP A 326 8.11 4.41 2.97
N MET A 327 8.12 5.45 3.80
CA MET A 327 6.93 6.18 4.22
C MET A 327 6.22 6.91 3.07
N GLY A 328 6.90 7.15 1.94
CA GLY A 328 6.36 8.01 0.88
C GLY A 328 6.01 9.42 1.40
N LYS A 329 5.03 10.06 0.76
CA LYS A 329 4.48 11.33 1.25
C LYS A 329 3.36 11.04 2.25
N THR A 330 3.51 11.55 3.47
CA THR A 330 2.49 11.45 4.51
C THR A 330 2.58 12.61 5.50
N ASP A 331 1.44 12.98 6.08
CA ASP A 331 1.38 13.91 7.20
C ASP A 331 1.55 13.16 8.53
N SER A 332 2.49 13.59 9.38
CA SER A 332 2.58 13.09 10.75
C SER A 332 1.36 13.54 11.56
N PHE A 333 0.81 12.65 12.38
CA PHE A 333 -0.31 12.95 13.26
C PHE A 333 -0.15 12.33 14.65
N THR A 334 -1.08 12.64 15.54
CA THR A 334 -1.26 11.96 16.81
C THR A 334 -2.72 11.64 16.97
N PHE A 335 -3.05 10.37 17.25
CA PHE A 335 -4.43 10.01 17.52
C PHE A 335 -4.98 10.79 18.72
N VAL A 336 -6.25 11.14 18.67
CA VAL A 336 -6.91 11.87 19.77
C VAL A 336 -6.94 11.02 21.05
N ASP A 337 -7.14 9.70 20.95
CA ASP A 337 -7.08 8.80 22.13
C ASP A 337 -5.67 8.80 22.75
N ASP A 338 -4.62 8.75 21.92
CA ASP A 338 -3.24 8.79 22.40
C ASP A 338 -2.92 10.11 23.09
N ALA A 339 -3.27 11.22 22.44
CA ALA A 339 -3.09 12.56 22.98
C ALA A 339 -3.84 12.77 24.29
N ARG A 340 -4.95 12.09 24.56
CA ARG A 340 -5.70 12.21 25.81
C ARG A 340 -5.17 11.33 26.93
N ASN A 341 -4.64 10.16 26.60
CA ASN A 341 -4.26 9.14 27.59
C ASN A 341 -2.74 9.07 27.88
N HIS A 342 -1.90 9.72 27.06
CA HIS A 342 -0.45 9.68 27.19
C HIS A 342 0.21 11.04 27.46
N GLN A 343 -0.56 12.07 27.85
CA GLN A 343 0.01 13.37 28.23
C GLN A 343 1.05 13.20 29.35
N PRO A 344 2.21 13.87 29.26
CA PRO A 344 3.13 13.96 30.37
C PRO A 344 2.39 14.54 31.58
N SER A 345 2.44 13.86 32.73
CA SER A 345 1.93 14.45 33.97
C SER A 345 2.64 15.79 34.21
N GLU A 346 1.90 16.86 34.53
CA GLU A 346 2.43 18.22 34.78
C GLU A 346 3.61 18.28 35.79
N GLN A 347 3.84 17.22 36.57
CA GLN A 347 4.86 17.12 37.61
C GLN A 347 6.25 16.68 37.12
N GLY A 348 6.43 16.47 35.81
CA GLY A 348 7.66 15.90 35.24
C GLY A 348 8.34 16.73 34.16
N ALA A 349 8.21 18.07 34.19
CA ALA A 349 8.85 18.98 33.23
C ALA A 349 10.38 19.00 33.37
N GLY A 350 11.04 17.91 32.98
CA GLY A 350 12.47 17.79 32.76
C GLY A 350 12.78 17.86 31.27
N SER A 351 13.01 19.07 30.75
CA SER A 351 13.83 19.39 29.55
C SER A 351 13.62 18.61 28.23
N GLY A 352 12.51 17.90 28.02
CA GLY A 352 12.15 17.35 26.72
C GLY A 352 10.66 17.06 26.69
N THR A 353 9.89 17.86 25.96
CA THR A 353 8.52 17.48 25.60
C THR A 353 8.65 16.33 24.60
N GLU A 354 8.60 15.08 25.06
CA GLU A 354 8.42 13.96 24.14
C GLU A 354 7.07 14.18 23.45
N GLU A 355 7.12 14.62 22.20
CA GLU A 355 5.93 14.76 21.37
C GLU A 355 5.27 13.37 21.25
N ILE A 356 3.99 13.29 21.63
CA ILE A 356 3.18 12.07 21.50
C ILE A 356 3.02 11.77 20.00
N GLY A 357 2.92 10.48 19.64
CA GLY A 357 2.72 10.02 18.27
C GLY A 357 3.97 9.40 17.63
N TYR A 358 3.78 8.82 16.45
CA TYR A 358 4.79 8.05 15.74
C TYR A 358 4.45 7.99 14.25
N ASP A 359 5.45 7.89 13.39
CA ASP A 359 5.26 7.58 11.97
C ASP A 359 5.46 6.07 11.74
N VAL A 360 6.35 5.46 12.53
CA VAL A 360 6.48 4.01 12.68
C VAL A 360 6.58 3.61 14.14
N ALA A 361 6.12 2.43 14.49
CA ALA A 361 6.43 1.80 15.77
C ALA A 361 6.74 0.32 15.58
N PHE A 362 7.53 -0.23 16.50
CA PHE A 362 7.94 -1.63 16.48
C PHE A 362 7.61 -2.27 17.83
N THR A 363 6.92 -3.40 17.80
CA THR A 363 6.58 -4.22 18.97
C THR A 363 6.97 -5.67 18.71
N ASN A 364 6.95 -6.50 19.74
CA ASN A 364 6.90 -7.95 19.54
C ASN A 364 5.45 -8.38 19.27
N ALA A 365 5.25 -9.43 18.46
CA ALA A 365 3.93 -9.97 18.19
C ALA A 365 3.22 -10.40 19.48
N ASP A 366 1.92 -10.10 19.51
CA ASP A 366 1.02 -10.41 20.62
C ASP A 366 -0.41 -10.42 20.06
N GLU A 367 -1.11 -11.53 20.25
CA GLU A 367 -2.44 -11.77 19.68
C GLU A 367 -3.48 -10.76 20.16
N CYS A 368 -3.31 -10.18 21.36
CA CYS A 368 -4.26 -9.21 21.88
C CYS A 368 -3.97 -7.75 21.50
N GLN A 369 -2.86 -7.49 20.80
CA GLN A 369 -2.51 -6.18 20.25
C GLN A 369 -3.03 -6.08 18.83
N VAL A 370 -4.32 -5.76 18.69
CA VAL A 370 -5.01 -5.81 17.39
C VAL A 370 -5.11 -4.43 16.75
N TYR A 371 -5.61 -3.45 17.51
CA TYR A 371 -5.91 -2.11 17.00
C TYR A 371 -4.83 -1.09 17.40
N ALA A 372 -4.61 -0.08 16.57
CA ALA A 372 -3.61 0.94 16.86
C ALA A 372 -4.03 1.87 18.03
N THR A 373 -5.33 2.07 18.20
CA THR A 373 -5.98 2.74 19.34
C THR A 373 -7.33 2.09 19.62
N TYR A 374 -7.95 2.42 20.76
CA TYR A 374 -9.22 1.81 21.20
C TYR A 374 -9.19 0.29 21.30
N ASN A 375 -8.01 -0.30 21.49
CA ASN A 375 -7.86 -1.71 21.76
C ASN A 375 -8.49 -2.04 23.12
N ARG A 376 -9.40 -3.01 23.13
CA ARG A 376 -10.14 -3.40 24.33
C ARG A 376 -9.54 -4.70 24.85
N GLY A 377 -9.13 -4.72 26.11
CA GLY A 377 -8.56 -5.92 26.73
C GLY A 377 -7.52 -5.60 27.78
N GLY A 378 -6.65 -6.58 28.05
CA GLY A 378 -5.60 -6.47 29.07
C GLY A 378 -4.23 -5.98 28.58
N CYS A 379 -4.13 -5.57 27.31
CA CYS A 379 -2.85 -5.45 26.61
C CYS A 379 -2.47 -4.02 26.23
N GLY A 380 -3.07 -3.03 26.91
CA GLY A 380 -2.95 -1.63 26.54
C GLY A 380 -4.04 -1.17 25.56
N ARG A 381 -4.20 0.15 25.44
CA ARG A 381 -5.24 0.79 24.62
C ARG A 381 -4.82 0.98 23.16
N GLY A 382 -3.51 0.91 22.88
CA GLY A 382 -2.97 1.21 21.56
C GLY A 382 -1.45 1.07 21.52
N VAL A 383 -0.86 1.44 20.39
CA VAL A 383 0.56 1.20 20.07
C VAL A 383 1.51 1.80 21.10
N LEU A 384 1.21 2.99 21.63
CA LEU A 384 2.06 3.62 22.65
C LEU A 384 2.11 2.81 23.95
N ASP A 385 0.99 2.19 24.37
CA ASP A 385 0.97 1.27 25.51
C ASP A 385 1.73 -0.02 25.18
N TYR A 386 1.58 -0.59 23.98
CA TYR A 386 2.27 -1.82 23.58
C TYR A 386 3.79 -1.64 23.64
N VAL A 387 4.29 -0.56 23.05
CA VAL A 387 5.71 -0.19 23.08
C VAL A 387 6.19 -0.03 24.52
N LYS A 388 5.43 0.68 25.35
CA LYS A 388 5.77 0.93 26.75
C LYS A 388 5.79 -0.34 27.58
N ASP A 389 4.84 -1.24 27.39
CA ASP A 389 4.69 -2.49 28.15
C ASP A 389 5.77 -3.50 27.76
N GLN A 390 6.17 -3.50 26.48
CA GLN A 390 7.22 -4.38 25.97
C GLN A 390 8.62 -3.73 25.98
N LYS A 391 8.81 -2.49 26.43
CA LYS A 391 10.07 -1.72 26.30
C LYS A 391 11.35 -2.37 26.85
N ARG A 392 11.22 -3.36 27.74
CA ARG A 392 12.35 -4.10 28.32
C ARG A 392 12.64 -5.42 27.60
N GLN A 393 11.80 -5.79 26.64
CA GLN A 393 11.96 -6.97 25.83
C GLN A 393 12.95 -6.66 24.69
N LYS A 394 13.62 -7.72 24.21
CA LYS A 394 14.34 -7.66 22.95
C LYS A 394 13.32 -7.78 21.82
N LEU A 395 13.42 -6.96 20.78
CA LEU A 395 12.69 -7.20 19.53
C LEU A 395 13.24 -8.46 18.86
N ASP A 396 12.36 -9.40 18.55
CA ASP A 396 12.72 -10.70 17.97
C ASP A 396 11.64 -11.26 17.04
N ASP A 397 10.36 -11.18 17.43
CA ASP A 397 9.19 -11.53 16.62
C ASP A 397 8.47 -10.22 16.29
N VAL A 398 8.89 -9.58 15.19
CA VAL A 398 8.65 -8.15 15.00
C VAL A 398 7.29 -7.88 14.38
N VAL A 399 6.56 -6.93 14.97
CA VAL A 399 5.42 -6.24 14.35
C VAL A 399 5.79 -4.78 14.07
N SER A 400 5.55 -4.33 12.84
CA SER A 400 5.60 -2.92 12.44
C SER A 400 4.22 -2.30 12.42
N TRP A 401 4.09 -1.12 13.01
CA TRP A 401 2.92 -0.26 12.93
C TRP A 401 3.30 0.97 12.11
N VAL A 402 2.67 1.16 10.94
CA VAL A 402 3.02 2.25 10.03
C VAL A 402 1.85 3.23 9.97
N ALA A 403 2.09 4.47 10.40
CA ALA A 403 1.11 5.54 10.47
C ALA A 403 1.21 6.44 9.23
N VAL A 404 0.07 6.61 8.55
CA VAL A 404 -0.04 7.47 7.37
C VAL A 404 -1.21 8.42 7.57
N GLY A 405 -0.92 9.72 7.59
CA GLY A 405 -1.91 10.78 7.59
C GLY A 405 -2.10 11.39 6.21
N TYR A 406 -3.33 11.86 5.98
CA TYR A 406 -3.73 12.70 4.86
C TYR A 406 -4.65 13.80 5.37
N HIS A 407 -4.20 15.05 5.32
CA HIS A 407 -5.07 16.20 5.60
C HIS A 407 -5.88 16.59 4.36
N HIS A 408 -7.19 16.48 4.47
CA HIS A 408 -8.15 16.75 3.42
C HIS A 408 -8.78 18.13 3.63
N VAL A 409 -8.46 19.02 2.69
CA VAL A 409 -9.08 20.34 2.58
C VAL A 409 -10.01 20.30 1.36
N PRO A 410 -11.34 20.19 1.56
CA PRO A 410 -12.28 19.94 0.46
C PRO A 410 -12.22 20.99 -0.66
N ARG A 411 -12.51 20.57 -1.88
CA ARG A 411 -12.54 21.44 -3.08
C ARG A 411 -13.87 21.31 -3.82
N ASP A 412 -14.13 22.26 -4.73
CA ASP A 412 -15.34 22.24 -5.55
C ASP A 412 -15.48 20.97 -6.40
N GLU A 413 -14.36 20.41 -6.88
CA GLU A 413 -14.31 19.17 -7.65
C GLU A 413 -14.66 17.92 -6.84
N GLU A 414 -14.77 18.03 -5.52
CA GLU A 414 -15.11 16.94 -4.60
C GLU A 414 -16.60 16.98 -4.19
N GLN A 415 -17.39 17.86 -4.80
CA GLN A 415 -18.85 17.77 -4.70
C GLN A 415 -19.36 16.48 -5.35
N SER A 416 -20.35 15.87 -4.68
CA SER A 416 -20.90 14.53 -4.93
C SER A 416 -20.87 14.04 -6.40
N PRO A 417 -20.20 12.89 -6.68
CA PRO A 417 -19.28 12.15 -5.82
C PRO A 417 -17.84 12.70 -5.87
N MET A 418 -17.09 12.47 -4.80
CA MET A 418 -15.66 12.80 -4.70
C MET A 418 -14.79 11.90 -5.59
N GLU A 419 -13.81 12.48 -6.29
CA GLU A 419 -12.71 11.71 -6.86
C GLU A 419 -11.89 11.00 -5.77
N VAL A 420 -11.33 9.83 -6.09
CA VAL A 420 -10.56 9.05 -5.13
C VAL A 420 -9.23 9.74 -4.84
N HIS A 421 -8.94 10.01 -3.57
CA HIS A 421 -7.59 10.37 -3.13
C HIS A 421 -6.94 9.21 -2.37
N TRP A 422 -5.63 9.07 -2.52
CA TRP A 422 -4.87 7.93 -2.02
C TRP A 422 -3.83 8.34 -0.99
N GLN A 423 -3.68 7.51 0.04
CA GLN A 423 -2.57 7.54 0.99
C GLN A 423 -1.99 6.14 1.17
N GLY A 424 -0.71 6.01 1.50
CA GLY A 424 -0.06 4.72 1.69
C GLY A 424 1.44 4.83 1.90
N PHE A 425 2.11 3.68 1.88
CA PHE A 425 3.56 3.55 2.01
C PHE A 425 4.04 2.34 1.20
N ASN A 426 5.36 2.16 1.09
CA ASN A 426 5.95 1.04 0.37
C ASN A 426 6.80 0.18 1.32
N LEU A 427 6.72 -1.13 1.14
CA LEU A 427 7.69 -2.09 1.65
C LEU A 427 8.58 -2.52 0.49
N VAL A 428 9.84 -2.11 0.54
CA VAL A 428 10.79 -2.27 -0.57
C VAL A 428 11.82 -3.34 -0.20
N PRO A 429 12.02 -4.39 -1.00
CA PRO A 429 13.04 -5.39 -0.71
C PRO A 429 14.42 -4.76 -0.76
N ARG A 430 15.25 -5.12 0.22
CA ARG A 430 16.68 -4.80 0.25
C ARG A 430 17.45 -6.09 0.47
N ASP A 431 18.32 -6.40 -0.49
CA ASP A 431 19.14 -7.60 -0.47
C ASP A 431 18.32 -8.90 -0.46
N LEU A 432 17.06 -8.88 -0.95
CA LEU A 432 16.20 -10.07 -1.04
C LEU A 432 16.77 -11.10 -2.03
N THR A 433 17.36 -10.62 -3.11
CA THR A 433 18.11 -11.38 -4.11
C THR A 433 19.49 -10.75 -4.28
N ALA A 434 20.47 -11.47 -4.84
CA ALA A 434 21.82 -10.95 -5.07
C ALA A 434 21.83 -9.84 -6.13
N THR A 435 21.08 -10.05 -7.22
CA THR A 435 20.85 -9.06 -8.26
C THR A 435 19.35 -8.82 -8.41
N ARG A 436 18.93 -8.00 -9.38
CA ARG A 436 17.50 -7.83 -9.71
C ARG A 436 16.82 -9.18 -9.96
N ILE A 437 15.53 -9.29 -9.66
CA ILE A 437 14.77 -10.55 -9.75
C ILE A 437 14.73 -11.14 -11.17
N ASP A 438 14.64 -10.29 -12.19
CA ASP A 438 14.60 -10.68 -13.60
C ASP A 438 15.71 -9.99 -14.40
N PRO A 439 16.98 -10.41 -14.25
CA PRO A 439 18.05 -9.82 -15.03
C PRO A 439 17.85 -10.16 -16.52
N PRO A 440 18.12 -9.22 -17.45
CA PRO A 440 18.17 -9.56 -18.85
C PRO A 440 19.28 -10.60 -19.09
N GLU A 441 19.06 -11.52 -20.04
CA GLU A 441 19.93 -12.68 -20.27
C GLU A 441 21.40 -12.26 -20.51
N GLU A 442 21.60 -11.15 -21.22
CA GLU A 442 22.90 -10.57 -21.55
C GLU A 442 23.65 -10.02 -20.31
N ARG A 443 22.95 -9.85 -19.18
CA ARG A 443 23.49 -9.29 -17.94
C ARG A 443 23.28 -10.20 -16.72
N LYS A 444 22.87 -11.45 -16.92
CA LYS A 444 22.60 -12.39 -15.82
C LYS A 444 23.83 -12.64 -14.93
N ASP A 445 25.03 -12.54 -15.51
CA ASP A 445 26.31 -12.77 -14.82
C ASP A 445 26.90 -11.47 -14.26
N LEU A 446 26.26 -10.31 -14.46
CA LEU A 446 26.71 -9.03 -13.92
C LEU A 446 26.25 -8.88 -12.46
N ASN A 447 27.20 -9.04 -11.54
CA ASN A 447 27.00 -8.85 -10.11
C ASN A 447 28.16 -8.05 -9.51
N GLY A 448 27.86 -6.85 -9.02
CA GLY A 448 28.86 -5.92 -8.51
C GLY A 448 29.68 -5.21 -9.60
N GLN A 449 30.91 -4.83 -9.26
CA GLN A 449 31.82 -4.16 -10.19
C GLN A 449 32.40 -5.18 -11.17
N PRO A 450 32.29 -4.98 -12.50
CA PRO A 450 32.90 -5.88 -13.47
C PRO A 450 34.44 -5.89 -13.34
N ASP A 451 35.05 -7.08 -13.39
CA ASP A 451 36.51 -7.26 -13.29
C ASP A 451 37.30 -6.54 -14.39
N ASN A 452 36.67 -6.27 -15.52
CA ASN A 452 37.24 -5.59 -16.70
C ASN A 452 36.76 -4.13 -16.85
N TRP A 453 36.16 -3.53 -15.83
CA TRP A 453 35.74 -2.13 -15.89
C TRP A 453 36.97 -1.20 -15.87
N ASP A 454 37.38 -0.74 -17.06
CA ASP A 454 38.46 0.24 -17.24
C ASP A 454 37.97 1.70 -17.11
N GLY A 455 36.70 1.89 -16.75
CA GLY A 455 36.06 3.21 -16.68
C GLY A 455 35.48 3.70 -18.01
N GLN A 456 35.49 2.86 -19.05
CA GLN A 456 34.86 3.13 -20.34
C GLN A 456 33.76 2.09 -20.61
N MET A 457 32.65 2.51 -21.21
CA MET A 457 31.66 1.57 -21.76
C MET A 457 32.37 0.66 -22.76
N PRO A 458 32.11 -0.67 -22.78
CA PRO A 458 32.67 -1.55 -23.80
C PRO A 458 32.36 -0.95 -25.18
N PRO A 459 33.35 -0.81 -26.08
CA PRO A 459 33.08 -0.31 -27.42
C PRO A 459 32.02 -1.21 -28.07
N GLU A 460 31.06 -0.60 -28.77
CA GLU A 460 30.14 -1.34 -29.64
C GLU A 460 30.99 -2.25 -30.53
N GLU A 461 30.83 -3.57 -30.39
CA GLU A 461 31.50 -4.52 -31.29
C GLU A 461 31.01 -4.22 -32.72
N GLU A 462 31.96 -3.92 -33.62
CA GLU A 462 31.74 -3.59 -35.04
C GLU A 462 31.14 -4.74 -35.86
#